data_AF-A0A7W1E2B7-F1
#
_entry.id   AF-A0A7W1E2B7-F1
#
_cell.length_a   1.000
_cell.length_b   1.000
_cell.length_c   1.000
_cell.angle_alpha   90.00
_cell.angle_beta   90.00
_cell.angle_gamma   90.00
#
_symmetry.space_group_name_H-M   'P 1'
#
loop_
_entity.id
_entity.type
_entity.pdbx_description
1 polymer ?
#
loop_
_entity_poly.entity_id
_entity_poly.type
_entity_poly.pdbx_seq_one_letter_code
_entity_poly.pdbx_strand_id
1 'polypeptide(L)'
;MPLERLWAGWRGEYVAGAAETDAGRCVLCRVVDGGEYILTRGPTCVAVLNAYPYTSGHLMVLPARHVGDVEALTTEESGELWSTLRDGVVALKVAYTPDGLNVGA
;
A
#
# COMPACT_ATOMS: atom_id res chain seq x y z
N MET A 1 3.99 -26.45 -5.33
CA MET A 1 4.62 -25.86 -6.54
C MET A 1 5.14 -24.49 -6.14
N PRO A 2 6.42 -24.15 -6.39
CA PRO A 2 6.91 -22.81 -6.11
C PRO A 2 6.13 -21.80 -6.95
N LEU A 3 5.80 -20.65 -6.35
CA LEU A 3 5.03 -19.58 -6.97
C LEU A 3 5.97 -18.75 -7.86
N GLU A 4 6.42 -19.32 -8.97
CA GLU A 4 7.45 -18.72 -9.84
C GLU A 4 6.94 -17.52 -10.65
N ARG A 5 5.61 -17.37 -10.80
CA ARG A 5 5.00 -16.33 -11.62
C ARG A 5 3.70 -15.83 -11.01
N LEU A 6 3.64 -14.53 -10.74
CA LEU A 6 2.43 -13.82 -10.32
C LEU A 6 1.68 -13.29 -11.55
N TRP A 7 0.45 -13.74 -11.74
CA TRP A 7 -0.42 -13.30 -12.82
C TRP A 7 -1.28 -12.12 -12.36
N ALA A 8 -1.33 -11.06 -13.18
CA ALA A 8 -2.12 -9.86 -12.92
C ALA A 8 -2.99 -9.55 -14.13
N GLY A 9 -4.15 -10.20 -14.24
CA GLY A 9 -5.07 -10.05 -15.37
C GLY A 9 -5.55 -8.61 -15.59
N TRP A 10 -5.66 -7.85 -14.50
CA TRP A 10 -6.02 -6.43 -14.50
C TRP A 10 -4.98 -5.51 -15.17
N ARG A 11 -3.73 -5.96 -15.34
CA ARG A 11 -2.61 -5.07 -15.73
C ARG A 11 -2.75 -4.48 -17.12
N GLY A 12 -3.29 -5.23 -18.07
CA GLY A 12 -3.48 -4.75 -19.44
C GLY A 12 -4.41 -3.54 -19.51
N GLU A 13 -5.57 -3.64 -18.85
CA GLU A 13 -6.56 -2.57 -18.79
C GLU A 13 -6.02 -1.35 -18.03
N TYR A 14 -5.34 -1.58 -16.89
CA TYR A 14 -4.75 -0.49 -16.11
C TYR A 14 -3.73 0.33 -16.92
N VAL A 15 -2.78 -0.32 -17.60
CA VAL A 15 -1.75 0.37 -18.38
C VAL A 15 -2.36 1.12 -19.57
N ALA A 16 -3.38 0.55 -20.21
CA ALA A 16 -4.10 1.22 -21.29
C ALA A 16 -4.83 2.49 -20.81
N GLY A 17 -5.43 2.47 -19.62
CA GLY A 17 -6.14 3.62 -19.04
C GLY A 17 -5.27 4.64 -18.31
N ALA A 18 -4.02 4.30 -17.97
CA ALA A 18 -3.13 5.18 -17.18
C ALA A 18 -2.78 6.50 -17.89
N ALA A 19 -2.82 6.53 -19.22
CA ALA A 19 -2.57 7.73 -20.02
C ALA A 19 -3.69 8.79 -19.89
N GLU A 20 -4.88 8.41 -19.41
CA GLU A 20 -6.03 9.33 -19.29
C GLU A 20 -6.06 10.09 -17.95
N THR A 21 -5.25 9.69 -16.97
CA THR A 21 -5.20 10.35 -15.66
C THR A 21 -4.18 11.48 -15.62
N ASP A 22 -4.44 12.56 -16.37
CA ASP A 22 -3.77 13.84 -16.13
C ASP A 22 -4.42 14.53 -14.93
N ALA A 23 -3.96 14.15 -13.73
CA ALA A 23 -4.25 14.90 -12.53
C ALA A 23 -2.90 15.33 -11.98
N GLY A 24 -2.57 16.62 -12.09
CA GLY A 24 -1.34 17.24 -11.56
C GLY A 24 -1.14 17.11 -10.03
N ARG A 25 -1.86 16.19 -9.37
CA ARG A 25 -1.79 15.84 -7.97
C ARG A 25 -1.48 14.35 -7.79
N CYS A 26 -0.55 14.05 -6.88
CA CYS A 26 -0.15 12.69 -6.52
C CYS A 26 -1.36 11.77 -6.24
N VAL A 27 -1.38 10.60 -6.86
CA VAL A 27 -2.44 9.59 -6.68
C VAL A 27 -2.56 9.13 -5.22
N LEU A 28 -1.44 8.95 -4.53
CA LEU A 28 -1.43 8.52 -3.13
C LEU A 28 -1.99 9.60 -2.21
N CYS A 29 -1.71 10.88 -2.47
CA CYS A 29 -2.33 11.98 -1.71
C CYS A 29 -3.86 12.01 -1.90
N ARG A 30 -4.37 11.71 -3.10
CA ARG A 30 -5.83 11.62 -3.33
C ARG A 30 -6.43 10.47 -2.53
N VAL A 31 -5.73 9.33 -2.47
CA VAL A 31 -6.13 8.20 -1.62
C VAL A 31 -6.14 8.60 -0.15
N VAL A 32 -5.08 9.27 0.32
CA VAL A 32 -4.99 9.76 1.70
C VAL A 32 -6.08 10.77 2.05
N ASP A 33 -6.61 11.58 1.13
CA ASP A 33 -7.65 12.55 1.50
C ASP A 33 -9.07 11.95 1.60
N GLY A 34 -9.35 10.87 0.89
CA GLY A 34 -10.71 10.33 0.82
C GLY A 34 -10.88 9.16 -0.14
N GLY A 35 -9.80 8.44 -0.44
CA GLY A 35 -9.84 7.28 -1.32
C GLY A 35 -10.52 6.07 -0.69
N GLU A 36 -10.84 5.12 -1.54
CA GLU A 36 -11.38 3.82 -1.17
C GLU A 36 -10.26 2.92 -0.62
N TYR A 37 -10.65 1.77 -0.04
CA TYR A 37 -9.76 0.71 0.43
C TYR A 37 -8.84 1.05 1.62
N ILE A 38 -9.08 2.18 2.28
CA ILE A 38 -8.39 2.53 3.53
C ILE A 38 -8.85 1.61 4.65
N LEU A 39 -7.89 0.99 5.33
CA LEU A 39 -8.13 0.13 6.49
C LEU A 39 -8.08 0.91 7.80
N THR A 40 -7.10 1.81 7.93
CA THR A 40 -6.94 2.65 9.12
C THR A 40 -6.22 3.95 8.80
N ARG A 41 -6.52 4.97 9.61
CA ARG A 41 -5.87 6.29 9.60
C ARG A 41 -5.30 6.52 10.99
N GLY A 42 -3.98 6.52 11.08
CA GLY A 42 -3.26 6.93 12.27
C GLY A 42 -2.94 8.43 12.24
N PRO A 43 -2.24 8.94 13.27
CA PRO A 43 -1.82 10.33 13.35
C PRO A 43 -0.96 10.83 12.17
N THR A 44 -0.03 10.00 11.68
CA THR A 44 0.93 10.36 10.63
C THR A 44 0.95 9.39 9.46
N CYS A 45 0.33 8.21 9.58
CA CYS A 45 0.31 7.18 8.55
C CYS A 45 -1.11 6.67 8.24
N VAL A 46 -1.27 6.14 7.03
CA VAL A 46 -2.51 5.53 6.55
C VAL A 46 -2.19 4.14 6.01
N ALA A 47 -2.98 3.14 6.39
CA ALA A 47 -2.90 1.79 5.83
C ALA A 47 -4.02 1.59 4.81
N VAL A 48 -3.68 1.10 3.62
CA VAL A 48 -4.60 0.99 2.47
C VAL A 48 -4.32 -0.28 1.66
N LEU A 49 -5.38 -0.97 1.23
CA LEU A 49 -5.21 -2.09 0.29
C LEU A 49 -4.88 -1.57 -1.10
N ASN A 50 -3.97 -2.25 -1.78
CA ASN A 50 -3.62 -1.93 -3.15
C ASN A 50 -4.76 -2.39 -4.08
N ALA A 51 -5.38 -1.45 -4.80
CA ALA A 51 -6.41 -1.72 -5.81
C ALA A 51 -5.91 -2.62 -6.96
N TYR A 52 -4.58 -2.68 -7.14
CA TYR A 52 -3.89 -3.47 -8.16
C TYR A 52 -2.92 -4.46 -7.48
N PRO A 53 -3.45 -5.47 -6.77
CA PRO A 53 -2.65 -6.31 -5.88
C PRO A 53 -1.79 -7.32 -6.65
N TYR A 54 -0.65 -7.69 -6.07
CA TYR A 54 0.12 -8.85 -6.52
C TYR A 54 -0.57 -10.16 -6.13
N THR A 55 -1.06 -10.22 -4.89
CA THR A 55 -1.85 -11.31 -4.32
C THR A 55 -2.89 -10.73 -3.36
N SER A 56 -3.87 -11.54 -2.95
CA SER A 56 -4.88 -11.10 -1.98
C SER A 56 -4.23 -10.59 -0.69
N GLY A 57 -4.71 -9.46 -0.19
CA GLY A 57 -4.16 -8.82 1.02
C GLY A 57 -2.94 -7.93 0.79
N HIS A 58 -2.62 -7.54 -0.45
CA HIS A 58 -1.56 -6.56 -0.73
C HIS A 58 -1.88 -5.22 -0.04
N LEU A 59 -1.23 -4.98 1.09
CA LEU A 59 -1.39 -3.81 1.94
C LEU A 59 -0.21 -2.85 1.72
N MET A 60 -0.50 -1.55 1.71
CA MET A 60 0.49 -0.48 1.75
C MET A 60 0.29 0.36 3.01
N VAL A 61 1.38 0.82 3.61
CA VAL A 61 1.37 1.82 4.69
C VAL A 61 2.10 3.06 4.17
N LEU A 62 1.42 4.19 4.20
CA LEU A 62 1.86 5.43 3.57
C LEU A 62 1.90 6.55 4.62
N PRO A 63 2.89 7.45 4.59
CA PRO A 63 2.80 8.70 5.35
C PRO A 63 1.63 9.54 4.82
N ALA A 64 0.93 10.21 5.72
CA ALA A 64 -0.16 11.12 5.36
C ALA A 64 0.38 12.39 4.65
N ARG A 65 1.61 12.80 4.99
CA ARG A 65 2.33 13.88 4.33
C ARG A 65 2.91 13.40 3.01
N HIS A 66 2.88 14.27 1.99
CA HIS A 66 3.52 13.98 0.71
C HIS A 66 5.05 13.99 0.85
N VAL A 67 5.66 12.82 0.78
CA VAL A 67 7.11 12.61 0.80
C VAL A 67 7.46 11.43 -0.10
N GLY A 68 8.48 11.60 -0.94
CA GLY A 68 8.90 10.57 -1.91
C GLY A 68 10.08 9.72 -1.43
N ASP A 69 10.88 10.25 -0.52
CA ASP A 69 12.15 9.66 -0.09
C ASP A 69 12.08 9.18 1.36
N VAL A 70 12.62 8.00 1.64
CA VAL A 70 12.54 7.36 2.97
C VAL A 70 13.33 8.15 4.02
N GLU A 71 14.47 8.73 3.64
CA GLU A 71 15.30 9.56 4.52
C GLU A 71 14.64 10.90 4.90
N ALA A 72 13.56 11.28 4.23
CA ALA A 72 12.81 12.50 4.50
C ALA A 72 11.62 12.27 5.46
N LEU A 73 11.45 11.05 5.98
CA LEU A 73 10.48 10.75 7.04
C LEU A 73 10.93 11.35 8.38
N THR A 74 9.99 11.88 9.14
CA THR A 74 10.28 12.24 10.54
C THR A 74 10.44 10.99 11.40
N THR A 75 10.92 11.18 12.64
CA THR A 75 11.04 10.06 13.59
C THR A 75 9.66 9.49 13.93
N GLU A 76 8.67 10.37 14.07
CA GLU A 76 7.28 10.03 14.35
C GLU A 76 6.66 9.24 13.19
N GLU A 77 6.81 9.74 11.96
CA GLU A 77 6.32 9.07 10.75
C GLU A 77 6.97 7.68 10.58
N SER A 78 8.29 7.59 10.75
CA SER A 78 9.02 6.33 10.64
C SER A 78 8.55 5.30 11.69
N GLY A 79 8.36 5.74 12.93
CA GLY A 79 7.89 4.89 14.02
C GLY A 79 6.46 4.40 13.78
N GLU A 80 5.56 5.30 13.38
CA GLU A 80 4.17 4.95 13.11
C GLU A 80 4.03 4.04 11.89
N LEU A 81 4.79 4.31 10.82
CA LEU A 81 4.83 3.47 9.61
C LEU A 81 5.20 2.04 9.97
N TRP A 82 6.27 1.84 10.75
CA TRP A 82 6.71 0.50 11.13
C TRP A 82 5.74 -0.20 12.09
N SER A 83 5.14 0.53 13.03
CA SER A 83 4.13 -0.03 13.94
C SER A 83 2.87 -0.47 13.20
N THR A 84 2.37 0.36 12.28
CA THR A 84 1.19 0.08 11.45
C THR A 84 1.46 -1.11 10.51
N LEU A 85 2.66 -1.18 9.93
CA LEU A 85 3.07 -2.32 9.12
C LEU A 85 3.09 -3.62 9.92
N ARG A 86 3.61 -3.59 11.16
CA ARG A 86 3.61 -4.76 12.05
C ARG A 86 2.19 -5.24 12.33
N ASP A 87 1.28 -4.32 12.62
CA ASP A 87 -0.13 -4.65 12.87
C ASP A 87 -0.79 -5.24 11.62
N GLY A 88 -0.49 -4.68 10.44
CA GLY A 88 -0.91 -5.23 9.15
C GLY A 88 -0.42 -6.66 8.91
N VAL A 89 0.85 -6.95 9.22
CA VAL A 89 1.42 -8.32 9.12
C VAL A 89 0.67 -9.29 10.03
N VAL A 90 0.36 -8.90 11.27
CA VAL A 90 -0.43 -9.74 12.18
C VAL A 90 -1.83 -9.99 11.63
N ALA A 91 -2.50 -8.93 11.17
CA ALA A 91 -3.84 -9.02 10.60
C ALA A 91 -3.88 -9.94 9.36
N LEU A 92 -2.92 -9.81 8.45
CA LEU A 92 -2.82 -10.66 7.26
C LEU A 92 -2.55 -12.12 7.61
N LYS A 93 -1.73 -12.39 8.63
CA LYS A 93 -1.48 -13.77 9.09
C LYS A 93 -2.75 -14.43 9.63
N VAL A 94 -3.55 -13.69 10.39
CA VAL A 94 -4.83 -14.18 10.91
C VAL A 94 -5.84 -14.38 9.79
N ALA A 95 -5.94 -13.43 8.86
CA ALA A 95 -6.96 -13.45 7.81
C ALA A 95 -6.68 -14.49 6.71
N TYR A 96 -5.42 -14.67 6.31
CA TYR A 96 -5.05 -15.46 5.12
C TYR A 96 -4.23 -16.71 5.42
N THR A 97 -3.68 -16.87 6.63
CA THR A 97 -2.77 -17.98 6.98
C THR A 97 -1.67 -18.22 5.93
N PRO A 98 -0.93 -17.19 5.48
CA PRO A 98 0.03 -17.34 4.41
C PRO A 98 1.28 -18.08 4.89
N ASP A 99 1.93 -18.83 4.00
CA ASP A 99 3.23 -19.46 4.27
C ASP A 99 4.35 -18.42 4.49
N GLY A 100 4.18 -17.21 3.94
CA GLY A 100 5.14 -16.11 4.05
C GLY A 100 4.57 -14.78 3.57
N LEU A 101 5.24 -13.69 3.92
CA LEU A 101 4.89 -12.33 3.51
C LEU A 101 6.13 -11.62 2.99
N ASN A 102 5.97 -10.86 1.91
CA ASN A 102 6.99 -9.95 1.41
C ASN A 102 6.73 -8.56 1.98
N VAL A 103 7.81 -7.90 2.42
CA VAL A 103 7.79 -6.54 2.95
C VAL A 103 8.90 -5.77 2.24
N GLY A 104 8.59 -4.57 1.75
CA GLY A 104 9.54 -3.67 1.09
C GLY A 104 9.20 -2.22 1.41
N ALA A 105 10.22 -1.37 1.32
CA ALA A 105 10.13 0.09 1.41
C ALA A 105 10.78 0.67 0.16
#